data_AF-A0A6H1NKM7-F1
#
_entry.id   AF-A0A6H1NKM7-F1
#
_cell.length_a   1.000
_cell.length_b   1.000
_cell.length_c   1.000
_cell.angle_alpha   90.00
_cell.angle_beta   90.00
_cell.angle_gamma   90.00
#
_symmetry.space_group_name_H-M   'P 1'
#
loop_
_entity.id
_entity.type
_entity.pdbx_description
1 polymer ?
#
loop_
_entity_poly.entity_id
_entity_poly.type
_entity_poly.pdbx_seq_one_letter_code
_entity_poly.pdbx_strand_id
1 'polypeptide(L)'
;MFDDLPPDLARLLTLRVWHAMWLQRIDTKIADLQKREAEQEQGQKNRPQEPDWIVELGIGNGRPPIEVHVGGCYAAGKRRRPVPRDEARRLLTSGVRACTHCKPDTQLRILD
;
A
#
# COMPACT_ATOMS: atom_id res chain seq x y z
N MET A 1 19.54 -24.33 44.70
CA MET A 1 19.60 -24.13 43.24
C MET A 1 19.07 -25.40 42.64
N PHE A 2 17.85 -25.39 42.11
CA PHE A 2 17.32 -26.55 41.40
C PHE A 2 18.10 -26.62 40.09
N ASP A 3 18.82 -27.72 39.89
CA ASP A 3 19.44 -28.01 38.62
C ASP A 3 18.36 -28.68 37.76
N ASP A 4 17.73 -27.89 36.89
CA ASP A 4 16.70 -28.38 35.96
C ASP A 4 17.30 -29.21 34.82
N LEU A 5 18.63 -29.43 34.85
CA LEU A 5 19.33 -30.18 33.84
C LEU A 5 19.50 -31.66 34.22
N PRO A 6 19.53 -32.55 33.20
CA PRO A 6 19.99 -33.93 33.34
C PRO A 6 21.37 -34.02 34.03
N PRO A 7 21.60 -35.00 34.91
CA PRO A 7 22.93 -35.25 35.45
C PRO A 7 23.86 -35.96 34.46
N ASP A 8 23.35 -36.53 33.37
CA ASP A 8 24.12 -37.33 32.41
C ASP A 8 24.53 -36.55 31.14
N LEU A 9 25.77 -36.78 30.71
CA LEU A 9 26.37 -36.08 29.57
C LEU A 9 25.60 -36.31 28.26
N ALA A 10 25.04 -37.50 28.05
CA ALA A 10 24.34 -37.84 26.81
C ALA A 10 23.07 -36.97 26.63
N ARG A 11 22.26 -36.84 27.68
CA ARG A 11 21.07 -35.96 27.65
C ARG A 11 21.45 -34.48 27.54
N LEU A 12 22.52 -34.03 28.19
CA LEU A 12 23.01 -32.65 28.06
C LEU A 12 23.44 -32.32 26.62
N LEU A 13 24.18 -33.22 25.96
CA LEU A 13 24.56 -33.05 24.56
C LEU A 13 23.35 -33.01 23.64
N THR A 14 22.35 -33.85 23.91
CA THR A 14 21.09 -33.89 23.16
C THR A 14 20.34 -32.57 23.28
N LEU A 15 20.17 -32.07 24.52
CA LEU A 15 19.55 -30.77 24.77
C LEU A 15 20.32 -29.66 24.06
N ARG A 16 21.65 -29.65 24.13
CA ARG A 16 22.47 -28.64 23.44
C ARG A 16 22.21 -28.60 21.94
N VAL A 17 22.20 -29.76 21.27
CA VAL A 17 21.95 -29.85 19.83
C VAL A 17 20.52 -29.39 19.51
N TRP A 18 19.55 -29.84 20.30
CA TRP A 18 18.15 -29.47 20.13
C TRP A 18 17.92 -27.97 20.29
N HIS A 19 18.46 -27.37 21.36
CA HIS A 19 18.39 -25.94 21.61
C HIS A 19 19.08 -25.13 20.51
N ALA A 20 20.26 -25.56 20.04
CA ALA A 20 20.95 -24.89 18.94
C ALA A 20 20.10 -24.90 17.65
N MET A 21 19.49 -26.05 17.32
CA MET A 21 18.57 -26.15 16.18
C MET A 21 17.36 -25.22 16.34
N TRP A 22 16.75 -25.15 17.53
CA TRP A 22 15.61 -24.28 17.78
C TRP A 22 15.95 -22.80 17.75
N LEU A 23 17.08 -22.41 18.34
CA LEU A 23 17.58 -21.03 18.27
C LEU A 23 17.77 -20.62 16.81
N GLN A 24 18.45 -21.45 16.00
CA GLN A 24 18.62 -21.19 14.58
C GLN A 24 17.28 -20.99 13.84
N ARG A 25 16.26 -21.80 14.15
CA ARG A 25 14.92 -21.66 13.54
C ARG A 25 14.23 -20.37 13.98
N ILE A 26 14.35 -20.00 15.24
CA ILE A 26 13.80 -18.75 15.79
C ILE A 26 14.48 -17.55 15.14
N ASP A 27 15.81 -17.55 15.08
CA ASP A 27 16.60 -16.47 14.48
C ASP A 27 16.25 -16.28 13.00
N THR A 28 16.11 -17.39 12.25
CA THR A 28 15.65 -17.35 10.86
C THR A 28 14.27 -16.69 10.75
N LYS A 29 13.33 -17.04 11.63
CA LYS A 29 11.98 -16.45 11.63
C LYS A 29 12.01 -14.97 11.99
N ILE A 30 12.86 -14.56 12.93
CA ILE A 30 13.07 -13.15 13.30
C ILE A 30 13.58 -12.37 12.09
N ALA A 31 14.62 -12.87 11.41
CA ALA A 31 15.18 -12.21 10.23
C ALA A 31 14.14 -12.03 9.11
N ASP A 32 13.34 -13.06 8.83
CA ASP A 32 12.25 -12.98 7.85
C ASP A 32 11.20 -11.92 8.22
N LEU A 33 10.84 -11.82 9.50
CA LEU A 33 9.87 -10.83 9.98
C LEU A 33 10.44 -9.41 9.90
N GLN A 34 11.67 -9.20 10.37
CA GLN A 34 12.37 -7.93 10.28
C GLN A 34 12.49 -7.45 8.83
N LYS A 35 12.79 -8.36 7.90
CA LYS A 35 12.83 -8.04 6.46
C LYS A 35 11.47 -7.55 5.97
N ARG A 36 10.37 -8.22 6.33
CA ARG A 36 9.01 -7.81 5.94
C ARG A 36 8.62 -6.47 6.54
N GLU A 37 8.96 -6.22 7.80
CA GLU A 37 8.72 -4.93 8.46
C GLU A 37 9.50 -3.82 7.74
N ALA A 38 10.78 -4.03 7.44
CA ALA A 38 11.59 -3.09 6.67
C ALA A 38 11.02 -2.83 5.27
N GLU A 39 10.54 -3.86 4.56
CA GLU A 39 9.87 -3.72 3.27
C GLU A 39 8.57 -2.93 3.38
N GLN A 40 7.78 -3.13 4.44
CA GLN A 40 6.56 -2.37 4.69
C GLN A 40 6.86 -0.90 5.03
N GLU A 41 7.83 -0.63 5.90
CA GLU A 41 8.27 0.72 6.21
C GLU A 41 8.79 1.44 4.96
N GLN A 42 9.60 0.75 4.17
CA GLN A 42 10.13 1.28 2.91
C GLN A 42 9.00 1.53 1.90
N GLY A 43 8.01 0.63 1.82
CA GLY A 43 6.82 0.82 1.00
C GLY A 43 5.96 2.00 1.45
N GLN A 44 5.89 2.28 2.75
CA GLN A 44 5.20 3.46 3.29
C GLN A 44 5.98 4.74 2.98
N LYS A 45 7.29 4.77 3.21
CA LYS A 45 8.17 5.91 2.92
C LYS A 45 8.21 6.25 1.44
N ASN A 46 8.25 5.23 0.58
CA ASN A 46 8.31 5.38 -0.87
C ASN A 46 6.93 5.38 -1.54
N ARG A 47 5.84 5.42 -0.76
CA ARG A 47 4.51 5.48 -1.34
C ARG A 47 4.43 6.76 -2.17
N PRO A 48 4.13 6.68 -3.49
CA PRO A 48 3.95 7.87 -4.29
C PRO A 48 2.89 8.75 -3.64
N GLN A 49 3.12 10.06 -3.63
CA GLN A 49 2.12 11.01 -3.18
C GLN A 49 0.81 10.73 -3.92
N GLU A 50 -0.29 10.69 -3.18
CA GLU A 50 -1.59 10.51 -3.79
C GLU A 50 -1.82 11.64 -4.80
N PRO A 51 -2.16 11.34 -6.06
CA PRO A 51 -2.32 12.36 -7.08
C PRO A 51 -3.48 13.27 -6.70
N ASP A 52 -3.28 14.59 -6.78
CA ASP A 52 -4.34 15.57 -6.45
C ASP A 52 -5.62 15.38 -7.26
N TRP A 53 -5.50 14.83 -8.47
CA TRP A 53 -6.61 14.62 -9.39
C TRP A 53 -6.51 13.27 -10.08
N ILE A 54 -7.66 12.64 -10.26
CA ILE A 54 -7.79 11.38 -10.99
C ILE A 54 -8.94 11.49 -11.99
N VAL A 55 -8.81 10.78 -13.09
CA VAL A 55 -9.90 10.59 -14.06
C VAL A 55 -10.31 9.13 -14.06
N GLU A 56 -11.60 8.88 -13.87
CA GLU A 56 -12.22 7.58 -14.05
C GLU A 56 -12.46 7.31 -15.53
N LEU A 57 -12.21 6.06 -15.93
CA LEU A 57 -12.23 5.59 -17.30
C LEU A 57 -13.33 4.56 -17.50
N GLY A 58 -14.09 4.73 -18.58
CA GLY A 58 -15.13 3.81 -19.00
C GLY A 58 -14.61 2.49 -19.57
N ILE A 59 -15.55 1.64 -19.93
CA ILE A 59 -15.29 0.36 -20.61
C ILE A 59 -15.23 0.62 -22.12
N GLY A 60 -14.27 -0.01 -22.81
CA GLY A 60 -14.14 0.06 -24.27
C GLY A 60 -12.74 0.41 -24.75
N ASN A 61 -12.55 0.35 -26.07
CA ASN A 61 -11.30 0.75 -26.71
C ASN A 61 -11.01 2.22 -26.47
N GLY A 62 -9.75 2.55 -26.16
CA GLY A 62 -9.35 3.91 -25.80
C GLY A 62 -9.71 4.34 -24.38
N ARG A 63 -10.48 3.53 -23.62
CA ARG A 63 -10.83 3.75 -22.20
C ARG A 63 -11.26 5.20 -21.95
N PRO A 64 -12.41 5.63 -22.51
CA PRO A 64 -12.78 7.04 -22.53
C PRO A 64 -12.94 7.61 -21.11
N PRO A 65 -12.51 8.86 -20.85
CA PRO A 65 -12.80 9.57 -19.60
C PRO A 65 -14.30 9.67 -19.34
N ILE A 66 -14.76 9.32 -18.14
CA ILE A 66 -16.19 9.39 -17.77
C ILE A 66 -16.47 10.34 -16.61
N GLU A 67 -15.54 10.49 -15.68
CA GLU A 67 -15.71 11.34 -14.51
C GLU A 67 -14.34 11.79 -13.96
N VAL A 68 -14.24 13.03 -13.54
CA VAL A 68 -13.05 13.58 -12.85
C VAL A 68 -13.31 13.55 -11.36
N HIS A 69 -12.27 13.28 -10.56
CA HIS A 69 -12.32 13.31 -9.10
C HIS A 69 -11.06 13.97 -8.51
N VAL A 70 -11.18 14.38 -7.26
CA VAL A 70 -10.04 14.66 -6.38
C VAL A 70 -9.32 13.35 -6.07
N GLY A 71 -8.01 13.43 -5.85
CA GLY A 71 -7.21 12.35 -5.28
C GLY A 71 -7.87 11.69 -4.08
N GLY A 72 -7.81 10.37 -4.02
CA GLY A 72 -8.36 9.60 -2.89
C GLY A 72 -9.88 9.58 -2.75
N CYS A 73 -10.63 10.09 -3.73
CA CYS A 73 -12.08 10.02 -3.68
C CYS A 73 -12.58 8.58 -3.56
N TYR A 74 -13.31 8.29 -2.47
CA TYR A 74 -13.83 6.95 -2.17
C TYR A 74 -14.85 6.47 -3.21
N ALA A 75 -15.51 7.40 -3.89
CA ALA A 75 -16.51 7.12 -4.92
C ALA A 75 -15.88 6.84 -6.30
N ALA A 76 -14.58 7.11 -6.48
CA ALA A 76 -13.92 6.88 -7.76
C ALA A 76 -13.77 5.38 -8.05
N GLY A 77 -14.15 4.98 -9.26
CA GLY A 77 -14.01 3.61 -9.75
C GLY A 77 -12.57 3.12 -9.80
N LYS A 78 -12.42 1.79 -9.96
CA LYS A 78 -11.11 1.13 -10.01
C LYS A 78 -10.33 1.43 -11.29
N ARG A 79 -11.03 1.73 -12.39
CA ARG A 79 -10.41 2.07 -13.69
C ARG A 79 -10.14 3.57 -13.70
N ARG A 80 -9.00 3.97 -13.18
CA ARG A 80 -8.63 5.37 -13.06
C ARG A 80 -7.16 5.58 -13.36
N ARG A 81 -6.81 6.81 -13.70
CA ARG A 81 -5.42 7.25 -13.81
C ARG A 81 -5.23 8.63 -13.18
N PRO A 82 -4.04 8.92 -12.64
CA PRO A 82 -3.69 10.28 -12.23
C PRO A 82 -3.72 11.23 -13.44
N VAL A 83 -4.10 12.47 -13.18
CA VAL A 83 -4.03 13.58 -14.15
C VAL A 83 -3.45 14.82 -13.47
N PRO A 84 -2.63 15.63 -14.16
CA PRO A 84 -2.24 16.94 -13.64
C PRO A 84 -3.46 17.87 -13.59
N ARG A 85 -3.35 18.90 -12.74
CA ARG A 85 -4.40 19.92 -12.54
C ARG A 85 -4.96 20.47 -13.85
N ASP A 86 -4.09 20.81 -14.81
CA ASP A 86 -4.51 21.41 -16.08
C ASP A 86 -5.27 20.43 -16.97
N GLU A 87 -4.93 19.14 -16.93
CA GLU A 87 -5.68 18.13 -17.66
C GLU A 87 -7.04 17.88 -17.03
N ALA A 88 -7.12 17.83 -15.69
CA ALA A 88 -8.41 17.75 -14.98
C ALA A 88 -9.33 18.93 -15.34
N ARG A 89 -8.78 20.15 -15.37
CA ARG A 89 -9.50 21.35 -15.83
C ARG A 89 -9.98 21.20 -17.26
N ARG A 90 -9.10 20.81 -18.19
CA ARG A 90 -9.46 20.62 -19.60
C ARG A 90 -10.59 19.60 -19.76
N LEU A 91 -10.50 18.43 -19.11
CA LEU A 91 -11.51 17.39 -19.16
C LEU A 91 -12.88 17.89 -18.72
N LEU A 92 -12.94 18.60 -17.58
CA LEU A 92 -14.17 19.19 -17.07
C LEU A 92 -14.74 20.23 -18.05
N THR A 93 -13.91 21.12 -18.59
CA THR A 93 -14.36 22.11 -19.59
C THR A 93 -14.76 21.49 -20.93
N SER A 94 -14.26 20.28 -21.25
CA SER A 94 -14.63 19.50 -22.44
C SER A 94 -15.89 18.65 -22.23
N GLY A 95 -16.56 18.76 -21.08
CA GLY A 95 -17.84 18.09 -20.81
C GLY A 95 -17.73 16.73 -20.09
N VAL A 96 -16.53 16.33 -19.65
CA VAL A 96 -16.40 15.17 -18.75
C VAL A 96 -17.02 15.54 -17.40
N ARG A 97 -17.77 14.62 -16.81
CA ARG A 97 -18.52 14.90 -15.58
C ARG A 97 -17.58 15.16 -14.40
N ALA A 98 -17.99 16.07 -13.52
CA ALA A 98 -17.38 16.22 -12.20
C ALA A 98 -18.05 15.25 -11.22
N CYS A 99 -17.26 14.55 -10.41
CA CYS A 99 -17.81 13.72 -9.35
C CYS A 99 -18.57 14.56 -8.32
N THR A 100 -19.83 14.21 -8.07
CA THR A 100 -20.72 14.95 -7.15
C THR A 100 -20.30 14.83 -5.68
N HIS A 101 -19.54 13.79 -5.33
CA HIS A 101 -19.08 13.55 -3.96
C HIS A 101 -17.89 14.43 -3.57
N CYS A 102 -16.87 14.52 -4.43
CA CYS A 102 -15.66 15.30 -4.14
C CYS A 102 -15.62 16.68 -4.82
N LYS A 103 -16.57 16.98 -5.72
CA LYS A 103 -16.77 18.29 -6.39
C LYS A 103 -15.45 18.92 -6.91
N PRO A 104 -14.73 18.21 -7.80
CA PRO A 104 -13.43 18.65 -8.27
C PRO A 104 -13.48 19.95 -9.07
N ASP A 105 -14.59 20.22 -9.76
CA ASP A 105 -14.90 21.47 -10.46
C ASP A 105 -14.94 22.68 -9.51
N THR A 106 -15.58 22.55 -8.35
CA THR A 106 -15.55 23.57 -7.29
C THR A 106 -14.14 23.75 -6.77
N GLN A 107 -13.43 22.65 -6.49
CA GLN A 107 -12.09 22.68 -5.92
C GLN A 107 -11.05 23.25 -6.92
N LEU A 108 -11.29 23.07 -8.22
CA LEU A 108 -10.53 23.66 -9.31
C LEU A 108 -10.97 25.09 -9.66
N ARG A 109 -12.06 25.60 -9.06
CA ARG A 109 -12.65 26.92 -9.33
C ARG A 109 -12.95 27.11 -10.83
N ILE A 110 -13.67 26.14 -11.41
CA ILE A 110 -14.12 26.18 -12.81
C ILE A 110 -15.54 26.78 -12.91
N LEU A 111 -16.35 26.57 -11.88
CA LEU A 111 -17.66 27.19 -11.72
C LEU A 111 -17.53 28.25 -10.61
N ASP A 112 -18.09 29.44 -10.87
CA ASP A 112 -18.32 30.47 -9.85
C ASP A 112 -19.51 30.06 -8.95
#